data_AF-A0A967LBE3-F1
#
_entry.id   AF-A0A967LBE3-F1
#
_cell.length_a   1.000
_cell.length_b   1.000
_cell.length_c   1.000
_cell.angle_alpha   90.00
_cell.angle_beta   90.00
_cell.angle_gamma   90.00
#
_symmetry.space_group_name_H-M   'P 1'
#
loop_
_entity.id
_entity.type
_entity.pdbx_description
1 polymer ?
#
loop_
_entity_poly.entity_id
_entity_poly.type
_entity_poly.pdbx_seq_one_letter_code
_entity_poly.pdbx_strand_id
1 'polypeptide(L)'
;LPAGADPAETYVKLLNPPKKGVLYLEVGQSKTFYIEVKSEVPYLFAAAKVDQYYPGRGIHTPGGDQAGQGTEALLEITITGKNSTADLPAVSGWPWEGEYWPAGVAPVAIVGGMRYDGGEVYAEYFPFMVIVP
;
A
#
# COMPACT_ATOMS: atom_id res chain seq x y z
N LEU A 1 23.60 25.25 -19.39
CA LEU A 1 23.36 23.81 -19.22
C LEU A 1 21.92 23.69 -18.71
N PRO A 2 20.94 23.22 -19.50
CA PRO A 2 19.63 22.99 -18.94
C PRO A 2 19.69 21.77 -18.02
N ALA A 3 18.97 21.88 -16.91
CA ALA A 3 18.93 20.93 -15.81
C ALA A 3 18.54 19.53 -16.30
N GLY A 4 19.20 18.52 -15.75
CA GLY A 4 18.92 17.12 -16.03
C GLY A 4 17.45 16.81 -15.79
N ALA A 5 16.78 16.34 -16.83
CA ALA A 5 15.58 15.55 -16.64
C ALA A 5 16.01 14.33 -15.83
N ASP A 6 15.42 14.15 -14.65
CA ASP A 6 15.50 12.88 -13.93
C ASP A 6 15.14 11.75 -14.92
N PRO A 7 15.84 10.61 -14.91
CA PRO A 7 15.51 9.51 -15.81
C PRO A 7 14.03 9.16 -15.59
N ALA A 8 13.30 8.98 -16.68
CA ALA A 8 11.87 8.68 -16.64
C ALA A 8 11.62 7.24 -16.15
N GLU A 9 12.19 6.83 -15.02
CA GLU A 9 12.14 5.45 -14.55
C GLU A 9 10.69 4.96 -14.34
N THR A 10 10.46 3.69 -14.68
CA THR A 10 9.23 3.00 -14.30
C THR A 10 9.24 2.75 -12.80
N TYR A 11 8.25 3.26 -12.07
CA TYR A 11 8.16 3.11 -10.62
C TYR A 11 6.73 3.03 -10.11
N VAL A 12 6.61 2.52 -8.88
CA VAL A 12 5.43 2.63 -8.03
C VAL A 12 5.90 3.22 -6.71
N LYS A 13 5.24 4.29 -6.24
CA LYS A 13 5.69 5.03 -5.06
C LYS A 13 4.53 5.39 -4.16
N LEU A 14 4.65 5.05 -2.87
CA LEU A 14 3.75 5.53 -1.83
C LEU A 14 4.13 6.97 -1.44
N LEU A 15 3.25 7.94 -1.72
CA LEU A 15 3.54 9.36 -1.55
C LEU A 15 3.47 9.84 -0.11
N ASN A 16 2.67 9.19 0.72
CA ASN A 16 2.41 9.59 2.10
C ASN A 16 2.51 8.41 3.08
N PRO A 17 3.68 7.73 3.15
CA PRO A 17 3.86 6.57 4.00
C PRO A 17 3.65 6.92 5.48
N PRO A 18 3.22 5.95 6.31
CA PRO A 18 3.13 6.15 7.75
C PRO A 18 4.48 6.54 8.35
N LYS A 19 4.47 7.45 9.33
CA LYS A 19 5.71 7.88 9.99
C LYS A 19 6.35 6.69 10.70
N LYS A 20 7.62 6.42 10.38
CA LYS A 20 8.38 5.27 10.92
C LYS A 20 7.70 3.91 10.67
N GLY A 21 6.87 3.79 9.63
CA GLY A 21 6.14 2.55 9.33
C GLY A 21 5.02 2.22 10.33
N VAL A 22 4.55 3.20 11.10
CA VAL A 22 3.44 3.03 12.04
C VAL A 22 2.33 4.03 11.74
N LEU A 23 1.12 3.50 11.57
CA LEU A 23 -0.12 4.26 11.43
C LEU A 23 -0.95 4.11 12.71
N TYR A 24 -1.28 5.22 13.34
CA TYR A 24 -2.23 5.25 14.45
C TYR A 24 -3.59 5.72 13.94
N LEU A 25 -4.65 4.97 14.25
CA LEU A 25 -6.03 5.32 13.92
C LEU A 25 -6.93 5.11 15.12
N GLU A 26 -7.76 6.10 15.43
CA GLU A 26 -8.93 5.87 16.28
C GLU A 26 -9.98 5.01 15.55
N VAL A 27 -10.90 4.39 16.29
CA VAL A 27 -12.05 3.69 15.69
C VAL A 27 -12.90 4.70 14.89
N GLY A 28 -13.17 4.38 13.63
CA GLY A 28 -13.87 5.24 12.68
C GLY A 28 -12.98 6.28 11.97
N GLN A 29 -11.74 6.47 12.41
CA GLN A 29 -10.80 7.38 11.74
C GLN A 29 -10.29 6.75 10.45
N SER A 30 -10.34 7.53 9.36
CA SER A 30 -9.82 7.13 8.05
C SER A 30 -8.52 7.84 7.71
N LYS A 31 -7.63 7.12 7.03
CA LYS A 31 -6.45 7.65 6.37
C LYS A 31 -6.42 7.19 4.92
N THR A 32 -6.30 8.15 4.00
CA THR A 32 -6.09 7.87 2.57
C THR A 32 -4.61 7.96 2.23
N PHE A 33 -4.16 6.96 1.49
CA PHE A 33 -2.84 6.81 0.93
C PHE A 33 -2.89 7.04 -0.57
N TYR A 34 -1.84 7.67 -1.10
CA TYR A 34 -1.71 7.97 -2.52
C TYR A 34 -0.52 7.20 -3.08
N ILE A 35 -0.77 6.44 -4.14
CA ILE A 35 0.22 5.64 -4.83
C ILE A 35 0.39 6.23 -6.21
N GLU A 36 1.56 6.79 -6.47
CA GLU A 36 1.94 7.25 -7.80
C GLU A 36 2.52 6.07 -8.57
N VAL A 37 1.98 5.82 -9.75
CA VAL A 37 2.55 4.87 -10.71
C VAL A 37 3.00 5.65 -11.94
N LYS A 38 4.20 5.31 -12.44
CA LYS A 38 4.76 5.91 -13.65
C LYS A 38 5.50 4.84 -14.43
N SER A 39 5.37 4.87 -15.75
CA SER A 39 5.98 3.90 -16.64
C SER A 39 6.40 4.56 -17.95
N GLU A 40 7.53 4.13 -18.51
CA GLU A 40 7.98 4.59 -19.84
C GLU A 40 7.15 3.99 -20.97
N VAL A 41 6.59 2.81 -20.74
CA VAL A 41 5.75 2.08 -21.69
C VAL A 41 4.30 2.06 -21.21
N PRO A 42 3.31 2.09 -22.12
CA PRO A 42 1.90 2.01 -21.73
C PRO A 42 1.57 0.70 -21.02
N TYR A 43 0.96 0.79 -19.84
CA TYR A 43 0.35 -0.35 -19.15
C TYR A 43 -1.12 -0.50 -19.57
N LEU A 44 -1.67 -1.72 -19.45
CA LEU A 44 -3.09 -2.02 -19.68
C LEU A 44 -3.98 -1.47 -18.57
N PHE A 45 -3.55 -1.62 -17.32
CA PHE A 45 -4.15 -0.97 -16.17
C PHE A 45 -3.12 -0.88 -15.03
N ALA A 46 -3.36 0.05 -14.12
CA ALA A 46 -2.69 0.13 -12.84
C ALA A 46 -3.71 -0.12 -11.72
N ALA A 47 -3.28 -0.74 -10.63
CA ALA A 47 -4.14 -1.05 -9.50
C ALA A 47 -3.40 -0.97 -8.17
N ALA A 48 -4.11 -0.55 -7.13
CA ALA A 48 -3.67 -0.54 -5.76
C ALA A 48 -4.63 -1.37 -4.91
N LYS A 49 -4.10 -2.22 -4.03
CA LYS A 49 -4.87 -3.07 -3.12
C LYS A 49 -4.24 -3.07 -1.74
N VAL A 50 -5.02 -3.48 -0.74
CA VAL A 50 -4.52 -3.71 0.61
C VAL A 50 -4.43 -5.20 0.86
N ASP A 51 -3.26 -5.64 1.33
CA ASP A 51 -3.05 -6.95 1.91
C ASP A 51 -3.00 -6.84 3.43
N GLN A 52 -3.72 -7.71 4.12
CA GLN A 52 -3.91 -7.65 5.58
C GLN A 52 -3.61 -9.02 6.17
N TYR A 53 -2.75 -9.06 7.18
CA TYR A 53 -2.49 -10.32 7.89
C TYR A 53 -3.70 -10.77 8.73
N TYR A 54 -4.45 -9.82 9.30
CA TYR A 54 -5.69 -10.09 10.03
C TYR A 54 -6.91 -9.47 9.33
N PRO A 55 -7.43 -10.06 8.23
CA PRO A 55 -8.54 -9.48 7.48
C PRO A 55 -9.77 -9.19 8.36
N GLY A 56 -10.22 -7.93 8.33
CA GLY A 56 -11.43 -7.49 9.04
C GLY A 56 -11.27 -7.27 10.54
N ARG A 57 -10.04 -7.37 11.07
CA ARG A 57 -9.64 -7.04 12.45
C ARG A 57 -8.70 -5.83 12.43
N GLY A 58 -8.87 -4.92 13.39
CA GLY A 58 -8.07 -3.70 13.45
C GLY A 58 -8.62 -2.65 12.49
N ILE A 59 -8.57 -2.95 11.19
CA ILE A 59 -8.93 -2.01 10.14
C ILE A 59 -10.04 -2.51 9.21
N HIS A 60 -10.63 -1.56 8.48
CA HIS A 60 -11.50 -1.77 7.34
C HIS A 60 -10.92 -1.05 6.12
N THR A 61 -11.09 -1.65 4.94
CA THR A 61 -10.71 -1.07 3.66
C THR A 61 -11.90 -1.21 2.71
N PRO A 62 -12.38 -0.13 2.07
CA PRO A 62 -13.53 -0.20 1.18
C PRO A 62 -13.24 -0.96 -0.12
N GLY A 63 -11.95 -1.18 -0.44
CA GLY A 63 -11.51 -1.88 -1.62
C GLY A 63 -10.12 -1.42 -2.06
N GLY A 64 -9.80 -1.75 -3.30
CA GLY A 64 -8.68 -1.17 -4.03
C GLY A 64 -9.13 -0.07 -4.99
N ASP A 65 -8.16 0.57 -5.63
CA ASP A 65 -8.39 1.54 -6.70
C ASP A 65 -7.66 1.08 -7.97
N GLN A 66 -8.16 1.51 -9.13
CA GLN A 66 -7.61 1.13 -10.42
C GLN A 66 -7.76 2.24 -11.45
N ALA A 67 -6.74 2.37 -12.30
CA ALA A 67 -6.75 3.22 -13.48
C ALA A 67 -6.64 2.34 -14.73
N GLY A 68 -7.38 2.71 -15.78
CA GLY A 68 -7.29 2.06 -17.10
C GLY A 68 -5.95 2.34 -17.78
N GLN A 69 -5.86 2.01 -19.07
CA GLN A 69 -4.62 2.11 -19.85
C GLN A 69 -3.97 3.50 -19.77
N GLY A 70 -2.65 3.55 -19.60
CA GLY A 70 -1.91 4.80 -19.49
C GLY A 70 -0.41 4.59 -19.26
N THR A 71 0.30 5.68 -18.95
CA THR A 71 1.72 5.69 -18.54
C THR A 71 1.91 6.29 -17.15
N GLU A 72 0.86 6.88 -16.58
CA GLU A 72 0.85 7.48 -15.26
C GLU A 72 -0.55 7.38 -14.65
N ALA A 73 -0.60 7.11 -13.34
CA ALA A 73 -1.82 7.21 -12.58
C ALA A 73 -1.52 7.56 -11.12
N LEU A 74 -2.51 8.17 -10.49
CA LEU A 74 -2.55 8.36 -9.05
C LEU A 74 -3.66 7.47 -8.51
N LEU A 75 -3.31 6.51 -7.68
CA LEU A 75 -4.24 5.54 -7.09
C LEU A 75 -4.45 5.86 -5.62
N GLU A 76 -5.67 5.63 -5.14
CA GLU A 76 -6.07 5.96 -3.77
C GLU A 76 -6.43 4.72 -2.96
N ILE A 77 -5.89 4.62 -1.75
CA ILE A 77 -6.24 3.56 -0.80
C ILE A 77 -6.67 4.18 0.51
N THR A 78 -7.90 3.90 0.94
CA THR A 78 -8.39 4.36 2.23
C THR A 78 -8.41 3.22 3.24
N ILE A 79 -7.82 3.45 4.41
CA ILE A 79 -7.84 2.54 5.55
C ILE A 79 -8.58 3.24 6.69
N THR A 80 -9.52 2.54 7.32
CA THR A 80 -10.32 3.04 8.44
C THR A 80 -10.10 2.17 9.67
N GLY A 81 -9.87 2.78 10.84
CA GLY A 81 -9.84 2.07 12.11
C GLY A 81 -11.20 1.46 12.41
N LYS A 82 -11.26 0.17 12.79
CA LYS A 82 -12.52 -0.57 12.98
C LYS A 82 -12.70 -1.06 14.41
N ASN A 83 -11.73 -1.77 14.95
CA ASN A 83 -11.77 -2.31 16.31
C ASN A 83 -10.36 -2.35 16.89
N SER A 84 -10.24 -2.40 18.21
CA SER A 84 -8.94 -2.43 18.88
C SER A 84 -8.04 -3.54 18.34
N THR A 85 -6.76 -3.20 18.22
CA THR A 85 -5.67 -4.11 17.84
C THR A 85 -4.97 -4.74 19.03
N ALA A 86 -5.31 -4.35 20.27
CA ALA A 86 -4.56 -4.69 21.47
C ALA A 86 -4.46 -6.21 21.75
N ASP A 87 -5.43 -7.00 21.28
CA ASP A 87 -5.47 -8.45 21.48
C ASP A 87 -4.83 -9.25 20.33
N LEU A 88 -4.32 -8.57 19.29
CA LEU A 88 -3.73 -9.24 18.15
C LEU A 88 -2.35 -9.83 18.51
N PRO A 89 -2.11 -11.12 18.22
CA PRO A 89 -0.83 -11.74 18.50
C PRO A 89 0.28 -11.20 17.59
N ALA A 90 1.53 -11.34 18.05
CA ALA A 90 2.70 -11.03 17.23
C ALA A 90 2.74 -11.90 15.97
N VAL A 91 3.36 -11.39 14.90
CA VAL A 91 3.41 -12.04 13.59
C VAL A 91 4.85 -12.11 13.11
N SER A 92 5.23 -13.24 12.51
CA SER A 92 6.54 -13.45 11.90
C SER A 92 6.39 -14.03 10.50
N GLY A 93 7.23 -13.60 9.55
CA GLY A 93 7.27 -14.17 8.20
C GLY A 93 6.19 -13.63 7.26
N TRP A 94 5.65 -12.45 7.53
CA TRP A 94 4.70 -11.75 6.64
C TRP A 94 5.12 -10.28 6.46
N PRO A 95 4.94 -9.64 5.29
CA PRO A 95 4.55 -10.28 4.03
C PRO A 95 5.67 -11.15 3.44
N TRP A 96 6.88 -11.07 3.99
CA TRP A 96 8.05 -11.84 3.54
C TRP A 96 8.73 -12.57 4.70
N GLU A 97 9.55 -13.55 4.37
CA GLU A 97 10.37 -14.26 5.34
C GLU A 97 11.33 -13.30 6.06
N GLY A 98 11.45 -13.47 7.39
CA GLY A 98 12.33 -12.63 8.22
C GLY A 98 11.69 -11.37 8.80
N GLU A 99 10.51 -10.96 8.33
CA GLU A 99 9.76 -9.83 8.90
C GLU A 99 9.11 -10.19 10.25
N TYR A 100 9.10 -9.23 11.19
CA TYR A 100 8.50 -9.39 12.50
C TYR A 100 7.64 -8.18 12.89
N TRP A 101 6.42 -8.46 13.35
CA TRP A 101 5.47 -7.48 13.82
C TRP A 101 5.11 -7.76 15.29
N PRO A 102 5.21 -6.77 16.19
CA PRO A 102 4.92 -6.96 17.60
C PRO A 102 3.43 -7.27 17.83
N ALA A 103 3.12 -7.85 18.99
CA ALA A 103 1.73 -7.99 19.43
C ALA A 103 1.06 -6.61 19.61
N GLY A 104 -0.26 -6.57 19.49
CA GLY A 104 -1.03 -5.33 19.66
C GLY A 104 -1.09 -4.45 18.40
N VAL A 105 -0.70 -4.97 17.23
CA VAL A 105 -0.75 -4.24 15.95
C VAL A 105 -1.44 -5.10 14.88
N ALA A 106 -2.01 -4.44 13.87
CA ALA A 106 -2.43 -5.08 12.64
C ALA A 106 -1.36 -4.83 11.55
N PRO A 107 -0.62 -5.87 11.11
CA PRO A 107 0.28 -5.77 9.96
C PRO A 107 -0.54 -5.60 8.67
N VAL A 108 -0.16 -4.60 7.87
CA VAL A 108 -0.85 -4.21 6.64
C VAL A 108 0.19 -3.88 5.57
N ALA A 109 -0.10 -4.20 4.32
CA ALA A 109 0.69 -3.77 3.18
C ALA A 109 -0.22 -3.15 2.13
N ILE A 110 0.21 -2.03 1.57
CA ILE A 110 -0.38 -1.51 0.33
C ILE A 110 0.44 -2.07 -0.81
N VAL A 111 -0.25 -2.69 -1.77
CA VAL A 111 0.35 -3.23 -2.99
C VAL A 111 -0.11 -2.37 -4.15
N GLY A 112 0.83 -1.68 -4.81
CA GLY A 112 0.56 -0.93 -6.02
C GLY A 112 1.26 -1.58 -7.20
N GLY A 113 0.64 -1.61 -8.37
CA GLY A 113 1.26 -2.20 -9.54
C GLY A 113 0.61 -1.84 -10.87
N MET A 114 1.32 -2.17 -11.94
CA MET A 114 0.96 -1.97 -13.33
C MET A 114 1.00 -3.32 -14.04
N ARG A 115 0.02 -3.58 -14.90
CA ARG A 115 -0.01 -4.76 -15.77
C ARG A 115 0.20 -4.33 -17.21
N TYR A 116 1.10 -4.99 -17.91
CA TYR A 116 1.44 -4.71 -19.30
C TYR A 116 0.84 -5.73 -20.26
N ASP A 117 0.86 -5.38 -21.54
CA ASP A 117 0.53 -6.33 -22.59
C ASP A 117 1.52 -7.52 -22.56
N GLY A 118 1.05 -8.71 -22.93
CA GLY A 118 1.85 -9.95 -22.78
C GLY A 118 1.87 -10.54 -21.35
N GLY A 119 1.23 -9.89 -20.37
CA GLY A 119 0.98 -10.46 -19.04
C GLY A 119 2.04 -10.14 -17.98
N GLU A 120 3.04 -9.32 -18.29
CA GLU A 120 4.03 -8.81 -17.34
C GLU A 120 3.37 -7.90 -16.29
N VAL A 121 3.86 -7.96 -15.05
CA VAL A 121 3.38 -7.14 -13.93
C VAL A 121 4.57 -6.54 -13.20
N TYR A 122 4.56 -5.23 -13.03
CA TYR A 122 5.46 -4.52 -12.13
C TYR A 122 4.66 -4.12 -10.88
N ALA A 123 5.09 -4.52 -9.69
CA ALA A 123 4.39 -4.20 -8.46
C ALA A 123 5.36 -3.97 -7.30
N GLU A 124 4.99 -3.05 -6.42
CA GLU A 124 5.70 -2.72 -5.20
C GLU A 124 4.80 -2.96 -3.98
N TYR A 125 5.44 -3.38 -2.90
CA TYR A 125 4.80 -3.68 -1.62
C TYR A 125 5.27 -2.67 -0.57
N PHE A 126 4.31 -2.04 0.12
CA PHE A 126 4.57 -1.05 1.17
C PHE A 126 3.99 -1.55 2.50
N PRO A 127 4.72 -2.40 3.25
CA PRO A 127 4.27 -2.90 4.54
C PRO A 127 4.42 -1.87 5.67
N PHE A 128 3.50 -1.88 6.62
CA PHE A 128 3.50 -1.04 7.83
C PHE A 128 2.59 -1.63 8.92
N MET A 129 2.74 -1.10 10.13
CA MET A 129 1.89 -1.42 11.29
C MET A 129 0.72 -0.46 11.37
N VAL A 130 -0.47 -0.98 11.73
CA VAL A 130 -1.59 -0.17 12.19
C VAL A 130 -1.88 -0.46 13.65
N ILE A 131 -2.04 0.60 14.43
CA ILE A 131 -2.49 0.55 15.83
C ILE A 131 -3.84 1.24 15.91
N VAL A 132 -4.82 0.50 16.40
CA VAL A 132 -6.14 1.01 16.79
C VAL A 132 -6.31 0.74 18.28
N PRO A 133 -6.57 1.79 19.11
CA PRO A 133 -6.74 1.63 20.55
C PRO A 133 -7.97 0.79 20.89
#